data_AF-A0A420TI01-F1
#
_entry.id   AF-A0A420TI01-F1
#
_cell.length_a   1.000
_cell.length_b   1.000
_cell.length_c   1.000
_cell.angle_alpha   90.00
_cell.angle_beta   90.00
_cell.angle_gamma   90.00
#
_symmetry.space_group_name_H-M   'P 1'
#
loop_
_entity.id
_entity.type
_entity.pdbx_description
1 polymer ?
#
loop_
_entity_poly.entity_id
_entity_poly.type
_entity_poly.pdbx_seq_one_letter_code
_entity_poly.pdbx_strand_id
1 'polypeptide(L)'
;MGPAYFSLFPNHHFFVRVYRPLATGFALLRRQDTFVSSPDWKTVPWQRHPKSLLDHLLDLVLLLPAILSQVDQIVPAEPTLHRRHSAQQLLRDCLSLERHLDAWFQMANRPSFEQPVAYWTEELISPGGLIPFTNSYAFRDANTGLAFLYYWMTQILFHQCIESLHRAIYQPVIDAYPNMWPDLPFDLQIDLNRYQHGRMFAADICRGLDSVLHDTVQPDMLIMPMTVAMDLYRDINSVSQDGLMEIMWIDNFRSRLIEKGQHVAGVLQSQTWSEVATF
;
A
#
# COMPACT_ATOMS: atom_id res chain seq x y z
N MET A 1 -14.28 -10.00 20.78
CA MET A 1 -13.05 -10.13 21.59
C MET A 1 -12.23 -8.85 21.44
N GLY A 2 -11.61 -8.36 22.51
CA GLY A 2 -10.84 -7.10 22.49
C GLY A 2 -9.37 -7.29 22.12
N PRO A 3 -8.60 -6.20 21.94
CA PRO A 3 -7.22 -6.25 21.46
C PRO A 3 -6.26 -7.00 22.42
N ALA A 4 -6.53 -7.00 23.73
CA ALA A 4 -5.75 -7.74 24.73
C ALA A 4 -5.74 -9.27 24.51
N TYR A 5 -6.75 -9.81 23.83
CA TYR A 5 -6.80 -11.23 23.47
C TYR A 5 -5.65 -11.63 22.52
N PHE A 6 -5.10 -10.67 21.76
CA PHE A 6 -4.04 -10.87 20.77
C PHE A 6 -2.65 -10.48 21.27
N SER A 7 -2.46 -10.32 22.59
CA SER A 7 -1.16 -9.97 23.18
C SER A 7 -0.25 -11.17 23.47
N LEU A 8 -0.72 -12.40 23.21
CA LEU A 8 -0.01 -13.65 23.50
C LEU A 8 -0.18 -14.67 22.37
N PHE A 9 0.78 -15.58 22.26
CA PHE A 9 0.69 -16.75 21.37
C PHE A 9 -0.48 -17.68 21.79
N PRO A 10 -1.20 -18.30 20.84
CA PRO A 10 -1.05 -18.22 19.38
C PRO A 10 -1.81 -17.03 18.75
N ASN A 11 -2.67 -16.36 19.51
CA ASN A 11 -3.56 -15.31 19.00
C ASN A 11 -2.78 -14.14 18.40
N HIS A 12 -1.68 -13.72 19.02
CA HIS A 12 -0.81 -12.67 18.47
C HIS A 12 -0.34 -13.02 17.05
N HIS A 13 0.11 -14.27 16.85
CA HIS A 13 0.56 -14.74 15.54
C HIS A 13 -0.55 -14.71 14.50
N PHE A 14 -1.75 -15.20 14.87
CA PHE A 14 -2.92 -15.11 13.99
C PHE A 14 -3.29 -13.66 13.66
N PHE A 15 -3.24 -12.75 14.64
CA PHE A 15 -3.54 -11.34 14.43
C PHE A 15 -2.58 -10.69 13.44
N VAL A 16 -1.28 -10.83 13.68
CA VAL A 16 -0.24 -10.17 12.88
C VAL A 16 -0.17 -10.75 11.47
N ARG A 17 -0.24 -12.08 11.34
CA ARG A 17 -0.02 -12.75 10.06
C ARG A 17 -1.29 -12.78 9.21
N VAL A 18 -2.45 -12.97 9.81
CA VAL A 18 -3.69 -13.22 9.04
C VAL A 18 -4.66 -12.07 9.19
N TYR A 19 -5.07 -11.77 10.42
CA TYR A 19 -6.21 -10.90 10.65
C TYR A 19 -5.96 -9.44 10.23
N ARG A 20 -4.86 -8.85 10.70
CA ARG A 20 -4.56 -7.43 10.51
C ARG A 20 -4.27 -7.09 9.04
N PRO A 21 -3.48 -7.88 8.29
CA PRO A 21 -3.29 -7.59 6.88
C PRO A 21 -4.57 -7.72 6.05
N LEU A 22 -5.39 -8.76 6.30
CA LEU A 22 -6.69 -8.90 5.65
C LEU A 22 -7.62 -7.73 5.98
N ALA A 23 -7.72 -7.34 7.25
CA ALA A 23 -8.52 -6.20 7.67
C ALA A 23 -8.05 -4.89 7.01
N THR A 24 -6.75 -4.69 6.88
CA THR A 24 -6.17 -3.54 6.18
C THR A 24 -6.51 -3.56 4.69
N GLY A 25 -6.36 -4.72 4.05
CA GLY A 25 -6.69 -4.91 2.64
C GLY A 25 -8.17 -4.65 2.35
N PHE A 26 -9.08 -5.22 3.16
CA PHE A 26 -10.51 -4.98 3.03
C PHE A 26 -10.89 -3.52 3.27
N ALA A 27 -10.26 -2.85 4.23
CA ALA A 27 -10.49 -1.43 4.50
C ALA A 27 -10.08 -0.55 3.31
N LEU A 28 -8.92 -0.83 2.70
CA LEU A 28 -8.46 -0.15 1.50
C LEU A 28 -9.40 -0.38 0.31
N LEU A 29 -9.79 -1.63 0.05
CA LEU A 29 -10.72 -1.98 -1.04
C LEU A 29 -12.08 -1.31 -0.89
N ARG A 30 -12.61 -1.29 0.33
CA ARG A 30 -13.90 -0.65 0.62
C ARG A 30 -13.80 0.86 0.77
N ARG A 31 -12.58 1.41 0.84
CA ARG A 31 -12.30 2.83 1.11
C ARG A 31 -13.05 3.27 2.38
N GLN A 32 -13.02 2.41 3.40
CA GLN A 32 -13.75 2.57 4.65
C GLN A 32 -12.86 2.18 5.83
N ASP A 33 -12.92 2.97 6.89
CA ASP A 33 -12.16 2.70 8.11
C ASP A 33 -12.56 1.38 8.76
N THR A 34 -11.66 0.83 9.57
CA THR A 34 -11.81 -0.44 10.25
C THR A 34 -11.37 -0.31 11.70
N PHE A 35 -11.98 -1.07 12.61
CA PHE A 35 -11.69 -0.94 14.04
C PHE A 35 -10.20 -1.18 14.39
N VAL A 36 -9.46 -1.93 13.55
CA VAL A 36 -8.01 -2.16 13.76
C VAL A 36 -7.17 -0.90 13.57
N SER A 37 -7.73 0.19 13.01
CA SER A 37 -7.07 1.49 12.91
C SER A 37 -7.00 2.23 14.26
N SER A 38 -7.82 1.83 15.23
CA SER A 38 -7.89 2.51 16.53
C SER A 38 -6.63 2.30 17.38
N PRO A 39 -6.28 3.26 18.27
CA PRO A 39 -5.02 3.23 19.02
C PRO A 39 -4.78 1.95 19.83
N ASP A 40 -5.83 1.40 20.44
CA ASP A 40 -5.72 0.18 21.24
C ASP A 40 -5.28 -1.02 20.39
N TRP A 41 -5.79 -1.15 19.16
CA TRP A 41 -5.42 -2.24 18.25
C TRP A 41 -4.03 -2.08 17.64
N LYS A 42 -3.50 -0.85 17.64
CA LYS A 42 -2.12 -0.55 17.24
C LYS A 42 -1.12 -0.69 18.39
N THR A 43 -1.55 -0.83 19.65
CA THR A 43 -0.64 -0.81 20.81
C THR A 43 -0.76 -2.04 21.69
N VAL A 44 -1.98 -2.42 22.08
CA VAL A 44 -2.23 -3.50 23.06
C VAL A 44 -1.76 -4.88 22.58
N PRO A 45 -1.98 -5.31 21.32
CA PRO A 45 -1.45 -6.59 20.83
C PRO A 45 0.08 -6.65 20.83
N TRP A 46 0.75 -5.51 20.84
CA TRP A 46 2.20 -5.36 20.71
C TRP A 46 2.93 -5.16 22.04
N GLN A 47 2.22 -5.17 23.18
CA GLN A 47 2.84 -4.93 24.49
C GLN A 47 3.95 -5.92 24.87
N ARG A 48 3.94 -7.13 24.28
CA ARG A 48 4.91 -8.20 24.55
C ARG A 48 5.71 -8.63 23.33
N HIS A 49 5.49 -7.97 22.19
CA HIS A 49 6.03 -8.38 20.90
C HIS A 49 6.51 -7.14 20.14
N PRO A 50 7.77 -7.10 19.66
CA PRO A 50 8.23 -5.99 18.85
C PRO A 50 7.51 -5.99 17.49
N LYS A 51 7.20 -4.80 16.99
CA LYS A 51 6.65 -4.63 15.64
C LYS A 51 7.72 -4.88 14.59
N SER A 52 7.34 -5.56 13.51
CA SER A 52 8.19 -5.64 12.33
C SER A 52 8.13 -4.35 11.50
N LEU A 53 9.00 -4.25 10.49
CA LEU A 53 8.99 -3.14 9.54
C LEU A 53 7.63 -2.97 8.85
N LEU A 54 7.05 -4.09 8.39
CA LEU A 54 5.70 -4.14 7.81
C LEU A 54 4.64 -3.70 8.84
N ASP A 55 4.79 -4.08 10.10
CA ASP A 55 3.79 -3.72 11.11
C ASP A 55 3.73 -2.23 11.39
N HIS A 56 4.89 -1.57 11.43
CA HIS A 56 4.97 -0.11 11.52
C HIS A 56 4.34 0.57 10.30
N LEU A 57 4.54 0.02 9.10
CA LEU A 57 3.90 0.53 7.90
C LEU A 57 2.38 0.39 7.97
N LEU A 58 1.87 -0.78 8.33
CA LEU A 58 0.44 -1.04 8.41
C LEU A 58 -0.27 -0.10 9.39
N ASP A 59 0.39 0.42 10.43
CA ASP A 59 -0.20 1.44 11.30
C ASP A 59 -0.50 2.74 10.56
N LEU A 60 0.35 3.11 9.60
CA LEU A 60 0.18 4.28 8.74
C LEU A 60 -0.84 4.00 7.65
N VAL A 61 -0.75 2.84 6.99
CA VAL A 61 -1.69 2.42 5.94
C VAL A 61 -3.13 2.39 6.46
N LEU A 62 -3.34 1.99 7.71
CA LEU A 62 -4.66 1.98 8.34
C LEU A 62 -5.29 3.37 8.54
N LEU A 63 -4.54 4.46 8.34
CA LEU A 63 -5.10 5.82 8.32
C LEU A 63 -5.70 6.18 6.96
N LEU A 64 -5.24 5.52 5.88
CA LEU A 64 -5.64 5.84 4.52
C LEU A 64 -7.11 5.57 4.21
N PRO A 65 -7.74 4.45 4.64
CA PRO A 65 -9.16 4.18 4.34
C PRO A 65 -10.12 5.30 4.77
N ALA A 66 -9.88 5.93 5.92
CA ALA A 66 -10.69 7.06 6.39
C ALA A 66 -10.52 8.31 5.51
N ILE A 67 -9.31 8.56 5.01
CA ILE A 67 -9.03 9.63 4.04
C ILE A 67 -9.77 9.34 2.74
N LEU A 68 -9.63 8.13 2.20
CA LEU A 68 -10.29 7.72 0.95
C LEU A 68 -11.82 7.85 1.03
N SER A 69 -12.42 7.48 2.16
CA SER A 69 -13.85 7.64 2.39
C SER A 69 -14.31 9.10 2.33
N GLN A 70 -13.52 10.02 2.87
CA GLN A 70 -13.82 11.46 2.82
C GLN A 70 -13.65 12.02 1.41
N VAL A 71 -12.63 11.56 0.66
CA VAL A 71 -12.48 11.91 -0.76
C VAL A 71 -13.71 11.51 -1.56
N ASP A 72 -14.23 10.30 -1.34
CA ASP A 72 -15.41 9.78 -2.05
C ASP A 72 -16.69 10.57 -1.75
N GLN A 73 -16.73 11.30 -0.64
CA GLN A 73 -17.83 12.21 -0.29
C GLN A 73 -17.60 13.61 -0.86
N ILE A 74 -16.37 14.13 -0.75
CA ILE A 74 -16.03 15.50 -1.12
C ILE A 74 -15.97 15.66 -2.65
N VAL A 75 -15.26 14.78 -3.36
CA VAL A 75 -14.99 14.96 -4.80
C VAL A 75 -16.26 15.03 -5.65
N PRO A 76 -17.27 14.14 -5.50
CA PRO A 76 -18.48 14.19 -6.32
C PRO A 76 -19.51 15.24 -5.86
N ALA A 77 -19.36 15.83 -4.68
CA ALA A 77 -20.27 16.86 -4.19
C ALA A 77 -20.23 18.12 -5.08
N GLU A 78 -21.29 18.93 -5.02
CA GLU A 78 -21.37 20.18 -5.75
C GLU A 78 -20.20 21.12 -5.39
N PRO A 79 -19.61 21.82 -6.37
CA PRO A 79 -18.46 22.70 -6.16
C PRO A 79 -18.89 23.98 -5.42
N THR A 80 -19.11 23.84 -4.11
CA THR A 80 -19.42 24.92 -3.18
C THR A 80 -18.18 25.39 -2.43
N LEU A 81 -18.23 26.56 -1.81
CA LEU A 81 -17.18 27.02 -0.89
C LEU A 81 -16.96 26.03 0.26
N HIS A 82 -18.04 25.42 0.76
CA HIS A 82 -17.98 24.42 1.83
C HIS A 82 -17.21 23.15 1.39
N ARG A 83 -17.50 22.62 0.20
CA ARG A 83 -16.77 21.48 -0.37
C ARG A 83 -15.28 21.81 -0.52
N ARG A 84 -14.96 23.00 -1.04
CA ARG A 84 -13.56 23.46 -1.19
C ARG A 84 -12.84 23.53 0.15
N HIS A 85 -13.46 24.11 1.17
CA HIS A 85 -12.88 24.17 2.52
C HIS A 85 -12.64 22.76 3.09
N SER A 86 -13.59 21.85 2.90
CA SER A 86 -13.45 20.45 3.32
C SER A 86 -12.30 19.75 2.60
N ALA A 87 -12.16 19.97 1.29
CA ALA A 87 -11.05 19.44 0.50
C ALA A 87 -9.69 20.00 0.96
N GLN A 88 -9.61 21.29 1.28
CA GLN A 88 -8.41 21.92 1.84
C GLN A 88 -8.03 21.32 3.20
N GLN A 89 -9.00 21.12 4.08
CA GLN A 89 -8.74 20.49 5.38
C GLN A 89 -8.24 19.06 5.22
N LEU A 90 -8.87 18.26 4.36
CA LEU A 90 -8.43 16.89 4.10
C LEU A 90 -7.04 16.85 3.46
N LEU A 91 -6.70 17.80 2.59
CA LEU A 91 -5.36 17.91 2.02
C LEU A 91 -4.31 18.17 3.11
N ARG A 92 -4.60 18.97 4.14
CA ARG A 92 -3.69 19.13 5.30
C ARG A 92 -3.45 17.81 6.02
N ASP A 93 -4.51 17.03 6.22
CA ASP A 93 -4.42 15.73 6.87
C ASP A 93 -3.59 14.74 6.04
N CYS A 94 -3.75 14.77 4.71
CA CYS A 94 -2.88 14.05 3.78
C CYS A 94 -1.42 14.48 3.94
N LEU A 95 -1.09 15.77 3.88
CA LEU A 95 0.30 16.24 4.03
C LEU A 95 0.90 15.91 5.40
N SER A 96 0.07 15.72 6.43
CA SER A 96 0.51 15.16 7.71
C SER A 96 0.87 13.67 7.59
N LEU A 97 0.03 12.86 6.97
CA LEU A 97 0.29 11.43 6.73
C LEU A 97 1.52 11.21 5.83
N GLU A 98 1.69 12.03 4.80
CA GLU A 98 2.84 11.99 3.89
C GLU A 98 4.16 12.07 4.67
N ARG A 99 4.28 13.02 5.61
CA ARG A 99 5.48 13.16 6.45
C ARG A 99 5.79 11.90 7.27
N HIS A 100 4.76 11.18 7.73
CA HIS A 100 4.96 9.93 8.47
C HIS A 100 5.39 8.78 7.54
N LEU A 101 4.83 8.72 6.33
CA LEU A 101 5.24 7.74 5.31
C LEU A 101 6.68 7.99 4.84
N ASP A 102 7.07 9.26 4.65
CA ASP A 102 8.44 9.66 4.31
C ASP A 102 9.42 9.29 5.42
N ALA A 103 9.06 9.59 6.68
CA ALA A 103 9.87 9.22 7.84
C ALA A 103 10.04 7.69 7.95
N TRP A 104 8.95 6.94 7.70
CA TRP A 104 9.00 5.48 7.66
C TRP A 104 9.93 5.00 6.53
N PHE A 105 9.85 5.55 5.33
CA PHE A 105 10.68 5.15 4.19
C PHE A 105 12.16 5.45 4.44
N GLN A 106 12.48 6.60 5.02
CA GLN A 106 13.85 6.96 5.41
C GLN A 106 14.40 6.00 6.48
N MET A 107 13.59 5.66 7.48
CA MET A 107 13.95 4.67 8.50
C MET A 107 14.18 3.28 7.88
N ALA A 108 13.27 2.84 7.00
CA ALA A 108 13.34 1.54 6.34
C ALA A 108 14.59 1.37 5.46
N ASN A 109 15.03 2.45 4.81
CA ASN A 109 16.20 2.45 3.93
C ASN A 109 17.51 2.81 4.62
N ARG A 110 17.50 3.14 5.92
CA ARG A 110 18.72 3.56 6.61
C ARG A 110 19.70 2.38 6.72
N PRO A 111 20.88 2.44 6.08
CA PRO A 111 21.87 1.38 6.22
C PRO A 111 22.42 1.40 7.66
N SER A 112 22.71 0.23 8.20
CA SER A 112 23.40 0.10 9.49
C SER A 112 24.60 -0.83 9.35
N PHE A 113 25.56 -0.73 10.28
CA PHE A 113 26.76 -1.58 10.27
C PHE A 113 26.44 -3.08 10.32
N GLU A 114 25.31 -3.45 10.94
CA GLU A 114 24.87 -4.85 11.09
C GLU A 114 23.84 -5.27 10.04
N GLN A 115 23.21 -4.32 9.34
CA GLN A 115 22.15 -4.60 8.38
C GLN A 115 22.37 -3.86 7.05
N PRO A 116 22.70 -4.58 5.95
CA PRO A 116 22.88 -3.98 4.63
C PRO A 116 21.57 -3.35 4.09
N VAL A 117 21.63 -2.67 2.95
CA VAL A 117 20.46 -2.04 2.29
C VAL A 117 19.21 -2.96 2.28
N ALA A 118 18.02 -2.36 2.38
CA ALA A 118 16.77 -3.11 2.52
C ALA A 118 16.44 -3.97 1.28
N TYR A 119 16.86 -3.50 0.11
CA TYR A 119 16.75 -4.19 -1.16
C TYR A 119 17.85 -3.72 -2.13
N TRP A 120 18.12 -4.51 -3.17
CA TRP A 120 19.07 -4.20 -4.22
C TRP A 120 18.52 -4.62 -5.59
N THR A 121 19.10 -4.04 -6.65
CA THR A 121 18.76 -4.40 -8.03
C THR A 121 19.55 -5.63 -8.47
N GLU A 122 18.87 -6.61 -9.05
CA GLU A 122 19.47 -7.76 -9.70
C GLU A 122 19.32 -7.64 -11.21
N GLU A 123 20.42 -7.90 -11.93
CA GLU A 123 20.39 -7.93 -13.38
C GLU A 123 19.44 -9.02 -13.87
N LEU A 124 18.60 -8.68 -14.85
CA LEU A 124 17.70 -9.64 -15.47
C LEU A 124 18.51 -10.57 -16.36
N ILE A 125 18.77 -11.78 -15.88
CA ILE A 125 19.24 -12.87 -16.75
C ILE A 125 18.03 -13.33 -17.55
N SER A 126 17.73 -12.69 -18.67
CA SER A 126 16.67 -13.14 -19.57
C SER A 126 17.25 -14.04 -20.67
N PRO A 127 17.12 -15.38 -20.59
CA PRO A 127 17.08 -16.21 -21.77
C PRO A 127 15.69 -16.07 -22.40
N GLY A 128 15.46 -14.98 -23.14
CA GLY A 128 14.37 -14.91 -24.14
C GLY A 128 13.06 -14.19 -23.78
N GLY A 129 12.96 -13.46 -22.64
CA GLY A 129 11.77 -12.67 -22.30
C GLY A 129 12.08 -11.17 -22.14
N LEU A 130 11.39 -10.31 -22.89
CA LEU A 130 11.37 -8.86 -22.65
C LEU A 130 10.52 -8.59 -21.40
N ILE A 131 11.16 -8.54 -20.23
CA ILE A 131 10.52 -8.00 -19.03
C ILE A 131 10.37 -6.49 -19.26
N PRO A 132 9.20 -5.88 -19.04
CA PRO A 132 8.98 -4.45 -19.32
C PRO A 132 9.67 -3.52 -18.29
N PHE A 133 10.50 -4.07 -17.42
CA PHE A 133 11.18 -3.37 -16.34
C PHE A 133 12.69 -3.52 -16.50
N THR A 134 13.45 -2.52 -16.05
CA THR A 134 14.90 -2.45 -16.27
C THR A 134 15.69 -3.52 -15.48
N ASN A 135 15.23 -3.88 -14.28
CA ASN A 135 15.87 -4.88 -13.43
C ASN A 135 14.86 -5.44 -12.40
N SER A 136 15.18 -6.55 -11.74
CA SER A 136 14.39 -7.05 -10.61
C SER A 136 14.94 -6.52 -9.27
N TYR A 137 14.11 -6.55 -8.24
CA TYR A 137 14.54 -6.32 -6.87
C TYR A 137 14.68 -7.64 -6.12
N ALA A 138 15.76 -7.77 -5.36
CA ALA A 138 15.86 -8.72 -4.29
C ALA A 138 15.84 -7.99 -2.95
N PHE A 139 15.22 -8.62 -1.96
CA PHE A 139 15.06 -8.07 -0.62
C PHE A 139 15.89 -8.84 0.37
N ARG A 140 16.23 -8.18 1.48
CA ARG A 140 16.90 -8.83 2.61
C ARG A 140 16.13 -10.06 3.12
N ASP A 141 14.81 -9.94 3.17
CA ASP A 141 13.90 -10.97 3.63
C ASP A 141 12.48 -10.68 3.13
N ALA A 142 11.62 -11.70 3.15
CA ALA A 142 10.23 -11.60 2.69
C ALA A 142 9.41 -10.51 3.40
N ASN A 143 9.65 -10.27 4.69
CA ASN A 143 8.90 -9.28 5.46
C ASN A 143 9.31 -7.85 5.07
N THR A 144 10.59 -7.63 4.83
CA THR A 144 11.12 -6.38 4.25
C THR A 144 10.51 -6.16 2.86
N GLY A 145 10.52 -7.17 2.00
CA GLY A 145 9.90 -7.07 0.67
C GLY A 145 8.40 -6.76 0.72
N LEU A 146 7.63 -7.46 1.56
CA LEU A 146 6.21 -7.15 1.77
C LEU A 146 6.01 -5.71 2.24
N ALA A 147 6.86 -5.20 3.14
CA ALA A 147 6.78 -3.82 3.60
C ALA A 147 6.95 -2.82 2.44
N PHE A 148 7.95 -3.01 1.58
CA PHE A 148 8.16 -2.12 0.42
C PHE A 148 7.03 -2.22 -0.61
N LEU A 149 6.54 -3.43 -0.90
CA LEU A 149 5.40 -3.61 -1.81
C LEU A 149 4.13 -2.89 -1.30
N TYR A 150 3.83 -3.01 0.00
CA TYR A 150 2.72 -2.28 0.61
C TYR A 150 2.94 -0.78 0.64
N TYR A 151 4.19 -0.32 0.80
CA TYR A 151 4.52 1.09 0.78
C TYR A 151 4.26 1.68 -0.60
N TRP A 152 4.80 1.08 -1.67
CA TRP A 152 4.58 1.54 -3.04
C TRP A 152 3.11 1.49 -3.44
N MET A 153 2.38 0.44 -3.04
CA MET A 153 0.92 0.35 -3.21
C MET A 153 0.21 1.53 -2.53
N THR A 154 0.58 1.83 -1.29
CA THR A 154 0.01 2.93 -0.52
C THR A 154 0.29 4.27 -1.20
N GLN A 155 1.50 4.47 -1.73
CA GLN A 155 1.85 5.69 -2.46
C GLN A 155 0.99 5.90 -3.72
N ILE A 156 0.71 4.85 -4.49
CA ILE A 156 -0.18 4.93 -5.67
C ILE A 156 -1.56 5.45 -5.25
N LEU A 157 -2.20 4.78 -4.28
CA LEU A 157 -3.55 5.13 -3.82
C LEU A 157 -3.59 6.55 -3.22
N PHE A 158 -2.55 6.89 -2.46
CA PHE A 158 -2.46 8.15 -1.75
C PHE A 158 -2.22 9.34 -2.69
N HIS A 159 -1.36 9.17 -3.69
CA HIS A 159 -1.11 10.18 -4.71
C HIS A 159 -2.36 10.49 -5.55
N GLN A 160 -3.10 9.45 -5.97
CA GLN A 160 -4.38 9.63 -6.68
C GLN A 160 -5.39 10.42 -5.84
N CYS A 161 -5.41 10.18 -4.54
CA CYS A 161 -6.23 10.92 -3.57
C CYS A 161 -5.83 12.41 -3.52
N ILE A 162 -4.54 12.72 -3.40
CA ILE A 162 -4.04 14.11 -3.38
C ILE A 162 -4.36 14.83 -4.68
N GLU A 163 -4.14 14.19 -5.84
CA GLU A 163 -4.49 14.78 -7.13
C GLU A 163 -5.98 15.10 -7.24
N SER A 164 -6.83 14.20 -6.78
CA SER A 164 -8.30 14.37 -6.81
C SER A 164 -8.74 15.54 -5.93
N LEU A 165 -8.15 15.67 -4.74
CA LEU A 165 -8.40 16.80 -3.84
C LEU A 165 -7.90 18.11 -4.42
N HIS A 166 -6.70 18.12 -5.00
CA HIS A 166 -6.16 19.30 -5.67
C HIS A 166 -7.10 19.77 -6.79
N ARG A 167 -7.55 18.85 -7.67
CA ARG A 167 -8.54 19.18 -8.71
C ARG A 167 -9.85 19.72 -8.12
N ALA A 168 -10.34 19.15 -7.02
CA ALA A 168 -11.55 19.60 -6.35
C ALA A 168 -11.42 21.02 -5.76
N ILE A 169 -10.27 21.37 -5.20
CA ILE A 169 -9.99 22.69 -4.61
C ILE A 169 -10.02 23.80 -5.66
N TYR A 170 -9.37 23.54 -6.81
CA TYR A 170 -9.25 24.50 -7.92
C TYR A 170 -10.47 24.51 -8.84
N GLN A 171 -11.45 23.63 -8.63
CA GLN A 171 -12.69 23.66 -9.37
C GLN A 171 -13.43 25.00 -9.10
N PRO A 172 -13.96 25.65 -10.16
CA PRO A 172 -14.75 26.86 -9.99
C PRO A 172 -15.98 26.61 -9.14
N VAL A 173 -16.23 27.51 -8.20
CA VAL A 173 -17.30 27.37 -7.22
C VAL A 173 -18.58 28.08 -7.68
N ILE A 174 -19.74 27.43 -7.50
CA ILE A 174 -21.03 27.91 -7.99
C ILE A 174 -21.70 28.93 -7.05
N ASP A 175 -21.37 28.92 -5.76
CA ASP A 175 -21.99 29.75 -4.72
C ASP A 175 -21.14 30.95 -4.28
N ALA A 176 -20.05 31.23 -5.01
CA ALA A 176 -19.14 32.34 -4.74
C ALA A 176 -19.20 33.41 -5.83
N TYR A 177 -19.47 34.66 -5.44
CA TYR A 177 -19.27 35.86 -6.25
C TYR A 177 -18.43 36.85 -5.40
N PRO A 178 -17.29 37.41 -5.87
CA PRO A 178 -16.64 37.28 -7.18
C PRO A 178 -15.42 36.32 -7.23
N ASN A 179 -14.98 35.77 -6.09
CA ASN A 179 -13.71 35.02 -6.02
C ASN A 179 -13.89 33.54 -6.45
N MET A 180 -13.92 33.33 -7.76
CA MET A 180 -14.06 32.02 -8.40
C MET A 180 -12.88 31.08 -8.11
N TRP A 181 -11.68 31.64 -7.90
CA TRP A 181 -10.42 30.91 -7.67
C TRP A 181 -9.96 31.00 -6.20
N PRO A 182 -9.34 29.93 -5.67
CA PRO A 182 -8.88 29.91 -4.27
C PRO A 182 -7.54 30.63 -4.08
N ASP A 183 -7.45 31.47 -3.04
CA ASP A 183 -6.17 31.89 -2.46
C ASP A 183 -5.75 30.86 -1.41
N LEU A 184 -4.86 29.93 -1.78
CA LEU A 184 -4.41 28.88 -0.86
C LEU A 184 -3.32 29.40 0.10
N PRO A 185 -3.41 29.11 1.41
CA PRO A 185 -2.31 29.35 2.31
C PRO A 185 -1.09 28.50 1.94
N PHE A 186 0.12 28.97 2.31
CA PHE A 186 1.39 28.40 1.84
C PHE A 186 1.57 26.91 2.15
N ASP A 187 0.98 26.42 3.23
CA ASP A 187 1.00 25.00 3.63
C ASP A 187 0.25 24.07 2.66
N LEU A 188 -0.63 24.63 1.83
CA LEU A 188 -1.44 23.90 0.84
C LEU A 188 -0.95 24.09 -0.60
N GLN A 189 0.09 24.88 -0.81
CA GLN A 189 0.70 25.10 -2.13
C GLN A 189 1.65 23.95 -2.45
N ILE A 190 1.11 22.88 -3.03
CA ILE A 190 1.85 21.66 -3.36
C ILE A 190 2.35 21.68 -4.82
N ASP A 191 3.48 21.03 -5.07
CA ASP A 191 3.94 20.72 -6.43
C ASP A 191 3.26 19.43 -6.93
N LEU A 192 2.29 19.58 -7.84
CA LEU A 192 1.50 18.46 -8.35
C LEU A 192 2.35 17.40 -9.07
N ASN A 193 3.50 17.79 -9.64
CA ASN A 193 4.38 16.85 -10.34
C ASN A 193 4.91 15.76 -9.40
N ARG A 194 5.04 16.04 -8.09
CA ARG A 194 5.44 15.07 -7.07
C ARG A 194 4.44 13.92 -6.93
N TYR A 195 3.19 14.11 -7.33
CA TYR A 195 2.13 13.12 -7.18
C TYR A 195 1.91 12.25 -8.42
N GLN A 196 2.48 12.62 -9.57
CA GLN A 196 2.29 11.91 -10.85
C GLN A 196 3.21 10.69 -11.03
N HIS A 197 3.85 10.21 -9.96
CA HIS A 197 4.81 9.10 -9.99
C HIS A 197 4.18 7.69 -9.87
N GLY A 198 2.87 7.56 -10.05
CA GLY A 198 2.17 6.27 -9.89
C GLY A 198 2.80 5.13 -10.71
N ARG A 199 3.19 5.40 -11.96
CA ARG A 199 3.81 4.39 -12.84
C ARG A 199 5.14 3.87 -12.30
N MET A 200 5.94 4.72 -11.64
CA MET A 200 7.20 4.30 -11.02
C MET A 200 6.95 3.35 -9.86
N PHE A 201 6.00 3.67 -8.97
CA PHE A 201 5.66 2.79 -7.87
C PHE A 201 5.07 1.46 -8.33
N ALA A 202 4.24 1.47 -9.39
CA ALA A 202 3.73 0.23 -9.97
C ALA A 202 4.85 -0.62 -10.58
N ALA A 203 5.84 0.01 -11.23
CA ALA A 203 7.02 -0.68 -11.72
C ALA A 203 7.84 -1.26 -10.56
N ASP A 204 8.04 -0.51 -9.48
CA ASP A 204 8.76 -0.98 -8.29
C ASP A 204 8.06 -2.18 -7.63
N ILE A 205 6.72 -2.18 -7.57
CA ILE A 205 5.93 -3.34 -7.15
C ILE A 205 6.29 -4.54 -8.02
N CYS A 206 6.14 -4.42 -9.35
CA CYS A 206 6.41 -5.52 -10.27
C CYS A 206 7.83 -6.07 -10.17
N ARG A 207 8.82 -5.19 -10.02
CA ARG A 207 10.24 -5.57 -9.88
C ARG A 207 10.50 -6.37 -8.61
N GLY A 208 9.72 -6.16 -7.54
CA GLY A 208 9.88 -6.90 -6.28
C GLY A 208 9.01 -8.15 -6.12
N LEU A 209 7.94 -8.30 -6.92
CA LEU A 209 6.94 -9.34 -6.72
C LEU A 209 7.50 -10.77 -6.75
N ASP A 210 8.39 -11.11 -7.68
CA ASP A 210 8.96 -12.46 -7.78
C ASP A 210 9.89 -12.82 -6.61
N SER A 211 10.75 -11.88 -6.18
CA SER A 211 11.62 -12.11 -5.00
C SER A 211 10.78 -12.38 -3.76
N VAL A 212 9.75 -11.57 -3.50
CA VAL A 212 8.89 -11.79 -2.33
C VAL A 212 8.09 -13.08 -2.46
N LEU A 213 7.60 -13.43 -3.65
CA LEU A 213 6.88 -14.68 -3.89
C LEU A 213 7.75 -15.91 -3.60
N HIS A 214 9.04 -15.84 -3.91
CA HIS A 214 9.99 -16.91 -3.65
C HIS A 214 10.11 -17.18 -2.14
N ASP A 215 10.33 -16.12 -1.36
CA ASP A 215 10.70 -16.22 0.05
C ASP A 215 9.51 -16.23 1.02
N THR A 216 8.33 -15.73 0.61
CA THR A 216 7.19 -15.62 1.51
C THR A 216 6.48 -16.95 1.77
N VAL A 217 6.03 -17.12 3.02
CA VAL A 217 5.07 -18.16 3.42
C VAL A 217 3.61 -17.67 3.35
N GLN A 218 3.41 -16.40 2.98
CA GLN A 218 2.11 -15.72 2.91
C GLN A 218 1.89 -15.13 1.51
N PRO A 219 1.70 -15.97 0.47
CA PRO A 219 1.54 -15.49 -0.90
C PRO A 219 0.31 -14.60 -1.09
N ASP A 220 -0.75 -14.82 -0.30
CA ASP A 220 -1.98 -14.02 -0.31
C ASP A 220 -1.74 -12.51 -0.10
N MET A 221 -0.69 -12.16 0.64
CA MET A 221 -0.29 -10.77 0.89
C MET A 221 0.13 -10.01 -0.38
N LEU A 222 0.50 -10.72 -1.45
CA LEU A 222 0.91 -10.13 -2.73
C LEU A 222 -0.28 -9.72 -3.60
N ILE A 223 -1.49 -10.20 -3.29
CA ILE A 223 -2.69 -9.93 -4.10
C ILE A 223 -2.98 -8.43 -4.17
N MET A 224 -2.95 -7.73 -3.03
CA MET A 224 -3.29 -6.32 -2.98
C MET A 224 -2.31 -5.42 -3.76
N PRO A 225 -0.98 -5.45 -3.50
CA PRO A 225 -0.05 -4.62 -4.27
C PRO A 225 -0.06 -4.96 -5.76
N MET A 226 -0.17 -6.24 -6.12
CA MET A 226 -0.31 -6.68 -7.52
C MET A 226 -1.57 -6.11 -8.17
N THR A 227 -2.70 -6.10 -7.46
CA THR A 227 -3.98 -5.62 -7.98
C THR A 227 -3.95 -4.11 -8.20
N VAL A 228 -3.42 -3.34 -7.25
CA VAL A 228 -3.28 -1.88 -7.39
C VAL A 228 -2.36 -1.52 -8.56
N ALA A 229 -1.25 -2.23 -8.74
CA ALA A 229 -0.38 -2.02 -9.91
C ALA A 229 -1.11 -2.36 -11.23
N MET A 230 -1.83 -3.48 -11.28
CA MET A 230 -2.63 -3.88 -12.45
C MET A 230 -3.68 -2.82 -12.80
N ASP A 231 -4.44 -2.34 -11.83
CA ASP A 231 -5.50 -1.36 -12.04
C ASP A 231 -4.91 -0.04 -12.57
N LEU A 232 -3.78 0.41 -12.03
CA LEU A 232 -3.09 1.60 -12.54
C LEU A 232 -2.66 1.41 -14.02
N TYR A 233 -2.06 0.29 -14.38
CA TYR A 233 -1.65 0.06 -15.77
C TYR A 233 -2.85 -0.07 -16.72
N ARG A 234 -3.97 -0.63 -16.26
CA ARG A 234 -5.22 -0.65 -17.02
C ARG A 234 -5.77 0.75 -17.26
N ASP A 235 -5.72 1.60 -16.25
CA ASP A 235 -6.12 3.01 -16.38
C ASP A 235 -5.22 3.73 -17.40
N ILE A 236 -3.89 3.57 -17.30
CA ILE A 236 -2.93 4.12 -18.27
C ILE A 236 -3.24 3.62 -19.69
N ASN A 237 -3.45 2.32 -19.88
CA ASN A 237 -3.78 1.74 -21.18
C ASN A 237 -5.08 2.31 -21.74
N SER A 238 -6.12 2.45 -20.90
CA SER A 238 -7.41 3.00 -21.33
C SER A 238 -7.29 4.44 -21.84
N VAL A 239 -6.35 5.22 -21.31
CA VAL A 239 -6.15 6.64 -21.65
C VAL A 239 -5.15 6.83 -22.80
N SER A 240 -4.04 6.09 -22.82
CA SER A 240 -2.91 6.34 -23.73
C SER A 240 -2.48 5.14 -24.58
N GLN A 241 -3.12 3.97 -24.45
CA GLN A 241 -2.73 2.72 -25.10
C GLN A 241 -1.30 2.24 -24.73
N ASP A 242 -0.77 2.75 -23.62
CA ASP A 242 0.52 2.35 -23.03
C ASP A 242 0.31 1.34 -21.89
N GLY A 243 1.36 0.71 -21.38
CA GLY A 243 1.28 -0.20 -20.22
C GLY A 243 0.86 -1.64 -20.56
N LEU A 244 0.67 -1.98 -21.83
CA LEU A 244 0.22 -3.33 -22.24
C LEU A 244 1.20 -4.43 -21.83
N MET A 245 2.51 -4.18 -21.96
CA MET A 245 3.53 -5.18 -21.60
C MET A 245 3.54 -5.44 -20.09
N GLU A 246 3.37 -4.39 -19.28
CA GLU A 246 3.26 -4.48 -17.84
C GLU A 246 2.00 -5.28 -17.42
N ILE A 247 0.86 -5.04 -18.07
CA ILE A 247 -0.36 -5.83 -17.85
C ILE A 247 -0.11 -7.32 -18.13
N MET A 248 0.47 -7.64 -19.29
CA MET A 248 0.79 -9.04 -19.65
C MET A 248 1.76 -9.69 -18.66
N TRP A 249 2.74 -8.94 -18.17
CA TRP A 249 3.68 -9.43 -17.16
C TRP A 249 2.96 -9.74 -15.84
N ILE A 250 2.08 -8.86 -15.37
CA ILE A 250 1.34 -9.07 -14.12
C ILE A 250 0.38 -10.27 -14.25
N ASP A 251 -0.25 -10.46 -15.40
CA ASP A 251 -1.11 -11.64 -15.65
C ASP A 251 -0.30 -12.96 -15.62
N ASN A 252 0.93 -12.94 -16.12
CA ASN A 252 1.84 -14.09 -15.97
C ASN A 252 2.22 -14.32 -14.50
N PHE A 253 2.57 -13.25 -13.77
CA PHE A 253 2.87 -13.32 -12.34
C PHE A 253 1.69 -13.89 -11.53
N ARG A 254 0.45 -13.52 -11.86
CA ARG A 254 -0.77 -14.07 -11.22
C ARG A 254 -0.81 -15.60 -11.29
N SER A 255 -0.34 -16.19 -12.38
CA SER A 255 -0.29 -17.65 -12.54
C SER A 255 0.72 -18.28 -11.58
N ARG A 256 1.91 -17.68 -11.45
CA ARG A 256 2.95 -18.10 -10.47
C ARG A 256 2.45 -17.96 -9.02
N LEU A 257 1.71 -16.90 -8.75
CA LEU A 257 1.10 -16.66 -7.44
C LEU A 257 0.09 -17.76 -7.06
N ILE A 258 -0.77 -18.16 -8.00
CA ILE A 258 -1.75 -19.24 -7.80
C ILE A 258 -1.02 -20.57 -7.53
N GLU A 259 0.02 -20.87 -8.31
CA GLU A 259 0.84 -22.08 -8.14
C GLU A 259 1.49 -22.13 -6.75
N LYS A 260 2.12 -21.04 -6.30
CA LYS A 260 2.68 -20.94 -4.95
C LYS A 260 1.61 -21.13 -3.87
N GLY A 261 0.43 -20.53 -4.04
CA GLY A 261 -0.70 -20.69 -3.12
C GLY A 261 -1.16 -22.15 -3.00
N GLN A 262 -1.28 -22.84 -4.12
CA GLN A 262 -1.62 -24.27 -4.15
C GLN A 262 -0.53 -25.14 -3.49
N HIS A 263 0.74 -24.81 -3.73
CA HIS A 263 1.86 -25.51 -3.10
C HIS A 263 1.82 -25.36 -1.56
N VAL A 264 1.66 -24.13 -1.06
CA VAL A 264 1.55 -23.87 0.39
C VAL A 264 0.35 -24.61 1.01
N ALA A 265 -0.81 -24.60 0.34
CA ALA A 265 -1.99 -25.34 0.80
C ALA A 265 -1.75 -26.85 0.83
N GLY A 266 -1.08 -27.40 -0.19
CA GLY A 266 -0.72 -28.82 -0.27
C GLY A 266 0.23 -29.26 0.84
N VAL A 267 1.24 -28.44 1.18
CA VAL A 267 2.16 -28.71 2.30
C VAL A 267 1.44 -28.72 3.64
N LEU A 268 0.47 -27.84 3.85
CA LEU A 268 -0.33 -27.83 5.09
C LEU A 268 -1.24 -29.04 5.21
N GLN A 269 -1.79 -29.52 4.09
CA GLN A 269 -2.66 -30.70 4.07
C GLN A 269 -1.91 -32.02 4.28
N SER A 270 -0.62 -32.08 3.94
CA SER A 270 0.20 -33.28 4.09
C SER A 270 0.80 -33.47 5.48
N GLN A 271 0.78 -32.43 6.33
CA GLN A 271 1.25 -32.49 7.71
C GLN A 271 0.22 -33.20 8.60
N THR A 272 0.67 -34.12 9.45
CA THR A 272 -0.24 -34.78 10.40
C THR A 272 -0.53 -33.83 11.57
N TRP A 273 -1.80 -33.72 11.98
CA TRP A 273 -2.24 -32.80 13.05
C TRP A 273 -1.47 -32.95 14.38
N SER A 274 -0.88 -34.13 14.63
CA SER A 274 -0.01 -34.39 15.79
C SER A 274 1.31 -33.62 15.78
N GLU A 275 1.85 -33.29 14.60
CA GLU A 275 3.12 -32.56 14.45
C GLU A 275 2.91 -31.04 14.51
N VAL A 276 1.70 -30.57 14.16
CA VAL A 276 1.31 -29.15 14.20
C VAL A 276 1.08 -28.67 15.64
N ALA A 277 0.67 -29.56 16.55
CA ALA A 277 0.41 -29.22 17.96
C ALA A 277 1.66 -29.07 18.84
N THR A 278 2.84 -29.41 18.31
CA THR A 278 4.13 -29.30 19.01
C THR A 278 4.87 -27.97 18.78
N PHE A 279 4.30 -27.05 17.99
CA PHE A 279 4.85 -25.72 17.72
C PHE A 279 4.07 -24.59 18.41
#